data_AF-A0A5M8NWT3-F1
#
_entry.id   AF-A0A5M8NWT3-F1
#
_cell.length_a   1.000
_cell.length_b   1.000
_cell.length_c   1.000
_cell.angle_alpha   90.00
_cell.angle_beta   90.00
_cell.angle_gamma   90.00
#
_symmetry.space_group_name_H-M   'P 1'
#
loop_
_entity.id
_entity.type
_entity.pdbx_description
1 polymer ?
#
loop_
_entity_poly.entity_id
_entity_poly.type
_entity_poly.pdbx_seq_one_letter_code
_entity_poly.pdbx_strand_id
1 'polypeptide(L)' 'MDNAIILAIIDKLNHSRPDKDNCIILNSFDIKNIEIVNDFNFFEQYQLYITLKAEGYELLSMEKHTIKVKKTNNVIYFP' A
#
# COMPACT_ATOMS: atom_id res chain seq x y z
N MET A 1 1.70 14.14 -9.85
CA MET A 1 0.51 13.70 -9.10
C MET A 1 0.67 12.25 -8.66
N ASP A 2 1.22 11.39 -9.52
CA ASP A 2 1.52 9.97 -9.27
C ASP A 2 2.29 9.71 -7.96
N ASN A 3 3.29 10.56 -7.65
CA ASN A 3 4.03 10.45 -6.38
C ASN A 3 3.15 10.66 -5.15
N ALA A 4 2.11 11.50 -5.21
CA ALA A 4 1.23 11.74 -4.06
C ALA A 4 0.34 10.52 -3.76
N ILE A 5 -0.10 9.82 -4.81
CA ILE A 5 -0.88 8.58 -4.68
C ILE A 5 -0.02 7.49 -4.06
N ILE A 6 1.20 7.30 -4.56
CA ILE A 6 2.13 6.31 -4.01
C ILE A 6 2.45 6.61 -2.54
N LEU A 7 2.73 7.88 -2.19
CA LEU A 7 2.99 8.26 -0.80
C LEU A 7 1.79 7.98 0.12
N ALA A 8 0.56 8.25 -0.33
CA ALA A 8 -0.64 7.96 0.44
C ALA A 8 -0.88 6.45 0.62
N ILE A 9 -0.57 5.64 -0.39
CA ILE A 9 -0.63 4.17 -0.29
C ILE A 9 0.36 3.70 0.78
N ILE A 10 1.62 4.16 0.74
CA ILE A 10 2.65 3.78 1.72
C ILE A 10 2.26 4.23 3.13
N ASP A 11 1.81 5.48 3.29
CA ASP A 11 1.35 6.01 4.58
C ASP A 11 0.23 5.14 5.16
N LYS A 12 -0.75 4.77 4.33
CA LYS A 12 -1.84 3.88 4.74
C LYS A 12 -1.34 2.49 5.11
N LEU A 13 -0.38 1.92 4.36
CA LEU A 13 0.20 0.61 4.66
C LEU A 13 1.02 0.62 5.97
N ASN A 14 1.70 1.71 6.27
CA ASN A 14 2.48 1.86 7.49
C ASN A 14 1.60 1.94 8.75
N HIS A 15 0.41 2.55 8.61
CA HIS A 15 -0.60 2.63 9.68
C HIS A 15 -1.59 1.46 9.69
N SER A 16 -1.50 0.55 8.72
CA SER A 16 -2.34 -0.64 8.66
C SER A 16 -1.79 -1.75 9.54
N ARG A 17 -2.69 -2.40 10.29
CA ARG A 17 -2.34 -3.58 11.08
C ARG A 17 -2.33 -4.81 10.17
N PRO A 18 -1.20 -5.53 10.05
CA PRO A 18 -1.18 -6.76 9.30
C PRO A 18 -2.00 -7.86 9.98
N ASP A 19 -2.45 -8.83 9.20
CA ASP A 19 -3.08 -10.05 9.69
C ASP A 19 -2.05 -11.03 10.29
N LYS A 20 -2.53 -12.23 10.67
CA LYS A 20 -1.70 -13.29 11.27
C LYS A 20 -0.54 -13.77 10.38
N ASP A 21 -0.63 -13.55 9.07
CA ASP A 21 0.34 -13.99 8.06
C ASP A 21 1.21 -12.82 7.56
N ASN A 22 1.23 -11.70 8.32
CA ASN A 22 1.86 -10.43 7.96
C ASN A 22 1.31 -9.79 6.67
N CYS A 23 0.10 -10.14 6.26
CA CYS A 23 -0.52 -9.59 5.06
C CYS A 23 -1.38 -8.35 5.39
N ILE A 24 -1.40 -7.42 4.46
CA ILE A 24 -2.25 -6.23 4.48
C ILE A 24 -3.02 -6.21 3.16
N ILE A 25 -4.33 -6.08 3.24
CA ILE A 25 -5.19 -5.84 2.09
C ILE A 25 -5.62 -4.38 2.17
N LEU A 26 -5.40 -3.65 1.07
CA LEU A 26 -5.73 -2.24 0.99
C LEU A 26 -6.66 -2.03 -0.20
N ASN A 27 -7.80 -1.38 0.06
CA ASN A 27 -8.72 -0.96 -0.98
C ASN A 27 -8.45 0.50 -1.36
N SER A 28 -8.50 0.81 -2.65
CA SER A 28 -8.38 2.18 -3.16
C SER A 28 -9.34 3.18 -2.48
N PHE A 29 -10.54 2.73 -2.08
CA PHE A 29 -11.52 3.55 -1.37
C PHE A 29 -11.12 3.89 0.09
N ASP A 30 -10.14 3.19 0.66
CA ASP A 30 -9.67 3.43 2.04
C ASP A 30 -8.63 4.55 2.15
N ILE A 31 -8.19 5.09 1.01
CA ILE A 31 -7.19 6.16 0.92
C ILE A 31 -7.93 7.50 0.84
N LYS A 32 -8.41 7.96 2.00
CA LYS A 32 -9.28 9.14 2.13
C LYS A 32 -8.58 10.49 1.94
N ASN A 33 -7.24 10.53 1.91
CA ASN A 33 -6.48 11.78 1.93
C ASN A 33 -6.19 12.39 0.56
N ILE A 34 -6.72 11.81 -0.52
CA ILE A 34 -6.56 12.38 -1.85
C ILE A 34 -7.94 12.74 -2.37
N GLU A 35 -8.32 14.01 -2.24
CA GLU A 35 -9.59 14.61 -2.74
C GLU A 35 -9.87 14.37 -4.24
N ILE A 36 -8.93 13.73 -4.95
CA ILE A 36 -8.92 13.52 -6.40
C ILE A 36 -9.34 12.10 -6.79
N VAL A 37 -9.50 11.16 -5.86
CA VAL A 37 -9.32 9.75 -6.20
C VAL A 37 -10.48 8.84 -5.79
N ASN A 38 -11.65 9.10 -6.35
CA ASN A 38 -12.77 8.14 -6.26
C ASN A 38 -12.60 6.90 -7.16
N ASP A 39 -11.55 6.79 -7.99
CA ASP A 39 -11.39 5.68 -8.94
C ASP A 39 -9.93 5.46 -9.39
N PHE A 40 -8.92 5.60 -8.51
CA PHE A 40 -7.56 5.23 -8.99
C PHE A 40 -7.44 3.74 -9.17
N ASN A 41 -6.69 3.41 -10.21
CA ASN A 41 -6.31 2.07 -10.57
C ASN A 41 -4.88 1.79 -10.11
N PHE A 42 -4.68 0.75 -9.30
CA PHE A 42 -3.34 0.35 -8.87
C PHE A 42 -2.44 -0.05 -10.06
N PHE A 43 -3.00 -0.56 -11.16
CA PHE A 43 -2.24 -0.91 -12.36
C PHE A 43 -1.60 0.29 -13.07
N GLU A 44 -2.11 1.50 -12.84
CA GLU A 44 -1.58 2.73 -13.46
C GLU A 44 -0.41 3.31 -12.66
N GLN A 45 -0.12 2.78 -11.48
CA GLN A 45 0.94 3.27 -10.60
C GLN A 45 2.26 2.52 -10.86
N TYR A 46 2.91 2.81 -12.00
CA TYR A 46 4.10 2.09 -12.49
C TYR A 46 5.26 1.98 -11.47
N GLN A 47 5.40 2.97 -10.58
CA GLN A 47 6.46 2.98 -9.56
C GLN A 47 6.07 2.26 -8.26
N LEU A 48 4.80 1.89 -8.08
CA LEU A 48 4.30 1.33 -6.83
C LEU A 48 5.04 0.07 -6.42
N TYR A 49 5.32 -0.85 -7.35
CA TYR A 49 6.07 -2.06 -7.06
C TYR A 49 7.47 -1.77 -6.49
N ILE A 50 8.19 -0.81 -7.09
CA ILE A 50 9.55 -0.44 -6.66
C ILE A 50 9.49 0.19 -5.27
N THR A 51 8.55 1.10 -5.04
CA THR A 51 8.38 1.76 -3.73
C THR A 51 7.97 0.78 -2.64
N LEU A 52 7.02 -0.13 -2.90
CA LEU A 52 6.63 -1.18 -1.96
C LEU A 52 7.84 -2.00 -1.51
N LYS A 53 8.67 -2.43 -2.47
CA LYS A 53 9.87 -3.21 -2.18
C LYS A 53 10.89 -2.41 -1.37
N ALA A 54 11.08 -1.13 -1.68
CA ALA A 54 11.97 -0.24 -0.94
C ALA A 54 11.51 -0.03 0.52
N GLU A 55 10.20 0.01 0.75
CA GLU A 55 9.56 0.19 2.06
C GLU A 55 9.40 -1.13 2.86
N GLY A 56 9.86 -2.27 2.32
CA GLY A 56 9.78 -3.56 3.02
C GLY A 56 8.42 -4.24 2.90
N TYR A 57 7.76 -4.07 1.76
CA TYR A 57 6.55 -4.79 1.38
C TYR A 57 6.80 -5.67 0.15
N GLU A 58 6.28 -6.88 0.20
CA GLU A 58 6.21 -7.80 -0.94
C GLU A 58 4.79 -7.75 -1.53
N LEU A 59 4.67 -7.44 -2.82
CA LEU A 59 3.39 -7.47 -3.51
C LEU A 59 2.96 -8.93 -3.75
N LEU A 60 1.80 -9.32 -3.21
CA LEU A 60 1.24 -10.67 -3.39
C LEU A 60 0.20 -10.72 -4.52
N SER A 61 -0.68 -9.72 -4.58
CA SER A 61 -1.65 -9.58 -5.67
C SER A 61 -2.03 -8.11 -5.87
N MET A 62 -2.42 -7.79 -7.10
CA MET A 62 -2.86 -6.45 -7.50
C MET A 62 -4.08 -6.60 -8.42
N GLU A 63 -5.13 -5.86 -8.09
CA GLU A 63 -6.36 -5.71 -8.86
C GLU A 63 -6.66 -4.21 -9.01
N LYS A 64 -7.66 -3.85 -9.84
CA LYS A 64 -7.99 -2.45 -10.14
C LYS A 64 -8.08 -1.58 -8.87
N HIS A 65 -8.81 -2.08 -7.86
CA HIS A 65 -9.13 -1.36 -6.62
C HIS A 65 -8.55 -1.97 -5.37
N THR A 66 -7.73 -3.02 -5.49
CA THR A 66 -7.26 -3.76 -4.33
C THR A 66 -5.81 -4.15 -4.52
N ILE A 67 -5.01 -3.95 -3.49
CA ILE A 67 -3.68 -4.57 -3.39
C ILE A 67 -3.61 -5.46 -2.16
N LYS A 68 -2.92 -6.58 -2.30
CA LYS A 68 -2.50 -7.41 -1.18
C LYS A 68 -0.98 -7.38 -1.12
N VAL A 69 -0.46 -6.95 0.02
CA VAL A 69 0.97 -6.90 0.28
C VAL A 69 1.31 -7.69 1.54
N LYS A 70 2.52 -8.19 1.62
CA LYS A 70 3.08 -8.83 2.81
C LYS A 70 4.16 -7.93 3.37
N LYS A 71 4.08 -7.61 4.66
CA LYS A 71 5.13 -6.85 5.35
C LYS A 71 6.33 -7.78 5.57
N THR A 72 7.46 -7.46 4.95
CA THR A 72 8.70 -8.26 5.02
C THR A 72 9.68 -7.70 6.03
N ASN A 73 9.61 -6.39 6.32
CA ASN A 73 10.36 -5.79 7.41
C ASN A 73 9.62 -5.96 8.74
N ASN A 74 10.11 -6.88 9.58
CA ASN A 74 9.84 -6.90 11.01
C ASN A 74 10.47 -5.65 11.64
N VAL A 75 9.85 -4.48 11.50
CA VAL A 75 10.12 -3.38 12.42
C VAL A 75 9.54 -3.81 13.75
N ILE A 76 10.41 -4.35 14.61
CA ILE A 76 10.13 -4.58 16.02
C ILE A 76 9.90 -3.19 16.63
N TYR A 77 8.66 -2.85 16.93
CA TYR A 77 8.38 -1.72 17.80
C TYR A 77 8.89 -2.10 19.19
N PHE A 78 9.99 -1.50 19.62
CA PHE A 78 10.35 -1.52 21.03
C PHE A 78 9.35 -0.61 21.77
N PRO A 79 8.78 -1.07 22.90
CA PRO A 79 7.81 -0.32 23.68
C PRO A 79 8.37 0.99 24.26
#